data_AF-A0A915AJB9-F1
#
_entry.id   AF-A0A915AJB9-F1
#
_cell.length_a   1.000
_cell.length_b   1.000
_cell.length_c   1.000
_cell.angle_alpha   90.00
_cell.angle_beta   90.00
_cell.angle_gamma   90.00
#
_symmetry.space_group_name_H-M   'P 1'
#
loop_
_entity.id
_entity.type
_entity.pdbx_description
1 polymer ?
#
loop_
_entity_poly.entity_id
_entity_poly.type
_entity_poly.pdbx_seq_one_letter_code
_entity_poly.pdbx_strand_id
1 'polypeptide(L)'
;FDKQIEECGFYEGYTLRRFIIISAASTVSFFGIIANCILLLVFIRSKPNTLYSAVLALLDALLCMVYLLLFGVDAEFVFLRIKTLFIVYHTYMIPVFILSRIVQFAMPYMLILATFERLVWTAGRKTRCVKSVQIAHHLKCRR
;
A
#
# COMPACT_ATOMS: atom_id res chain seq x y z
N PHE A 1 7.54 -36.33 16.49
CA PHE A 1 6.16 -35.82 16.47
C PHE A 1 5.95 -34.71 15.43
N ASP A 2 7.00 -34.00 14.98
CA ASP A 2 6.92 -33.05 13.84
C ASP A 2 6.48 -33.63 12.49
N LYS A 3 6.85 -34.89 12.20
CA LYS A 3 6.68 -35.46 10.85
C LYS A 3 5.23 -35.76 10.44
N GLN A 4 4.30 -35.88 11.41
CA GLN A 4 2.89 -36.21 11.15
C GLN A 4 2.00 -34.96 10.99
N ILE A 5 2.44 -33.79 11.46
CA ILE A 5 1.68 -32.53 11.31
C ILE A 5 1.81 -32.00 9.87
N GLU A 6 2.97 -32.20 9.24
CA GLU A 6 3.22 -31.80 7.85
C GLU A 6 2.40 -32.60 6.82
N GLU A 7 2.00 -33.83 7.16
CA GLU A 7 1.35 -34.77 6.23
C GLU A 7 -0.19 -34.72 6.33
N CYS A 8 -0.75 -34.38 7.49
CA CYS A 8 -2.21 -34.18 7.65
C CYS A 8 -2.73 -32.90 6.97
N GLY A 9 -1.91 -31.85 6.82
CA GLY A 9 -2.30 -30.61 6.14
C GLY A 9 -2.19 -30.65 4.61
N PHE A 10 -1.52 -31.66 4.05
CA PHE A 10 -1.28 -31.77 2.61
C PHE A 10 -2.51 -32.29 1.83
N TYR A 11 -3.44 -32.94 2.51
CA TYR A 11 -4.64 -33.58 1.93
C TYR A 11 -5.95 -32.90 2.29
N GLU A 12 -5.93 -31.84 3.11
CA GLU A 12 -7.12 -31.03 3.36
C GLU A 12 -7.34 -30.16 2.12
N GLY A 13 -8.05 -30.76 1.16
CA GLY A 13 -8.15 -30.33 -0.23
C GLY A 13 -8.24 -28.81 -0.36
N TYR A 14 -7.26 -28.25 -1.06
CA TYR A 14 -7.27 -26.85 -1.42
C TYR A 14 -8.58 -26.56 -2.17
N THR A 15 -9.53 -25.95 -1.48
CA THR A 15 -10.87 -25.76 -2.01
C THR A 15 -10.77 -24.88 -3.24
N LEU A 16 -11.43 -25.26 -4.33
CA LEU A 16 -11.39 -24.55 -5.62
C LEU A 16 -11.64 -23.03 -5.45
N ARG A 17 -12.47 -22.64 -4.48
CA ARG A 17 -12.70 -21.24 -4.10
C ARG A 17 -11.42 -20.50 -3.66
N ARG A 18 -10.59 -21.11 -2.80
CA ARG A 18 -9.34 -20.50 -2.31
C ARG A 18 -8.38 -20.26 -3.47
N PHE A 19 -8.27 -21.21 -4.39
CA PHE A 19 -7.45 -21.09 -5.59
C PHE A 19 -7.87 -19.95 -6.50
N ILE A 20 -9.17 -19.81 -6.78
CA ILE A 20 -9.68 -18.71 -7.60
C ILE A 20 -9.39 -17.36 -6.92
N ILE A 21 -9.62 -17.25 -5.61
CA ILE A 21 -9.40 -15.99 -4.89
C ILE A 21 -7.91 -15.61 -4.90
N ILE A 22 -7.02 -16.56 -4.63
CA ILE A 22 -5.57 -16.32 -4.54
C ILE A 22 -4.98 -16.01 -5.92
N SER A 23 -5.41 -16.72 -6.96
CA SER A 23 -5.00 -16.42 -8.34
C SER A 23 -5.49 -15.04 -8.80
N ALA A 24 -6.74 -14.68 -8.52
CA ALA A 24 -7.27 -13.35 -8.83
C ALA A 24 -6.53 -12.26 -8.05
N ALA A 25 -6.30 -12.45 -6.75
CA ALA A 25 -5.54 -11.50 -5.92
C ALA A 25 -4.12 -11.28 -6.44
N SER A 26 -3.41 -12.35 -6.83
CA SER A 26 -2.06 -12.26 -7.40
C SER A 26 -2.02 -11.40 -8.67
N THR A 27 -3.00 -11.58 -9.58
CA THR A 27 -3.09 -10.73 -10.79
C THR A 27 -3.30 -9.26 -10.44
N VAL A 28 -4.19 -8.97 -9.50
CA VAL A 28 -4.46 -7.59 -9.06
C VAL A 28 -3.22 -6.97 -8.41
N SER A 29 -2.52 -7.72 -7.56
CA SER A 29 -1.27 -7.25 -6.93
C SER A 29 -0.18 -6.96 -7.96
N PHE A 30 -0.06 -7.79 -9.01
CA PHE A 30 0.90 -7.54 -10.09
C PHE A 30 0.61 -6.22 -10.83
N PHE A 31 -0.64 -5.99 -11.23
CA PHE A 31 -1.04 -4.71 -11.83
C PHE A 31 -0.86 -3.53 -10.85
N GLY A 32 -1.13 -3.75 -9.57
CA GLY A 32 -0.92 -2.76 -8.50
C GLY A 32 0.53 -2.34 -8.34
N ILE A 33 1.49 -3.27 -8.44
CA ILE A 33 2.92 -2.96 -8.41
C ILE A 33 3.28 -2.05 -9.59
N ILE A 34 2.87 -2.43 -10.81
CA ILE A 34 3.17 -1.64 -12.01
C ILE A 34 2.59 -0.23 -11.89
N ALA A 35 1.31 -0.11 -11.52
CA ALA A 35 0.65 1.17 -11.38
C ALA A 35 1.30 2.06 -10.32
N ASN A 36 1.59 1.52 -9.12
CA ASN A 36 2.21 2.29 -8.05
C ASN A 36 3.67 2.64 -8.34
N CYS A 37 4.42 1.79 -9.06
CA CYS A 37 5.76 2.14 -9.55
C CYS A 37 5.74 3.29 -10.54
N ILE A 38 4.80 3.29 -11.51
CA ILE A 38 4.62 4.41 -12.45
C ILE A 38 4.29 5.69 -11.68
N LEU A 39 3.38 5.61 -10.70
CA LEU A 39 3.00 6.75 -9.87
C LEU A 39 4.19 7.31 -9.08
N LEU A 40 5.02 6.44 -8.51
CA LEU A 40 6.26 6.82 -7.82
C LEU A 40 7.23 7.53 -8.76
N LEU A 41 7.42 7.02 -9.99
CA LEU A 41 8.27 7.66 -11.00
C LEU A 41 7.76 9.06 -11.37
N VAL A 42 6.45 9.23 -11.51
CA VAL A 42 5.82 10.54 -11.77
C VAL A 42 6.08 11.50 -10.60
N PHE A 43 5.96 11.05 -9.35
CA PHE A 43 6.21 11.91 -8.20
C PHE A 43 7.69 12.27 -8.04
N ILE A 44 8.62 11.35 -8.32
CA ILE A 44 10.06 11.64 -8.31
C ILE A 44 10.40 12.74 -9.34
N ARG A 45 9.70 12.77 -10.47
CA ARG A 45 9.87 13.80 -11.51
C ARG A 45 9.11 15.09 -11.21
N SER A 46 8.15 15.08 -10.29
CA SER A 46 7.27 16.22 -10.00
C SER A 46 7.65 16.94 -8.70
N LYS A 47 7.23 18.19 -8.54
CA LYS A 47 7.68 19.14 -7.50
C LYS A 47 7.47 18.67 -6.04
N PRO A 48 8.20 19.24 -5.05
CA PRO A 48 8.29 18.78 -3.65
C PRO A 48 6.99 18.80 -2.81
N ASN A 49 5.88 19.36 -3.30
CA ASN A 49 4.62 19.43 -2.54
C ASN A 49 3.78 18.13 -2.62
N THR A 50 4.39 17.00 -2.98
CA THR A 50 3.67 15.72 -3.16
C THR A 50 4.19 14.59 -2.27
N LEU A 51 4.98 14.90 -1.23
CA LEU A 51 5.63 13.90 -0.37
C LEU A 51 4.64 12.89 0.23
N TYR A 52 3.50 13.32 0.77
CA TYR A 52 2.51 12.39 1.33
C TYR A 52 1.92 11.46 0.27
N SER A 53 1.70 11.98 -0.95
CA SER A 53 1.19 11.17 -2.06
C SER A 53 2.25 10.20 -2.59
N ALA A 54 3.53 10.59 -2.58
CA ALA A 54 4.65 9.74 -2.95
C ALA A 54 4.88 8.62 -1.94
N VAL A 55 4.81 8.92 -0.63
CA VAL A 55 4.92 7.91 0.40
C VAL A 55 3.71 6.99 0.40
N LEU A 56 2.50 7.48 0.12
CA LEU A 56 1.32 6.64 -0.07
C LEU A 56 1.53 5.65 -1.23
N ALA A 57 2.01 6.12 -2.38
CA ALA A 57 2.34 5.27 -3.52
C ALA A 57 3.42 4.22 -3.19
N LEU A 58 4.42 4.60 -2.38
CA LEU A 58 5.45 3.68 -1.91
C LEU A 58 4.88 2.61 -0.97
N LEU A 59 4.01 2.99 -0.03
CA LEU A 59 3.33 2.05 0.87
C LEU A 59 2.42 1.09 0.10
N ASP A 60 1.70 1.58 -0.92
CA ASP A 60 0.87 0.74 -1.78
C ASP A 60 1.70 -0.23 -2.64
N ALA A 61 2.82 0.23 -3.19
CA ALA A 61 3.76 -0.65 -3.89
C ALA A 61 4.33 -1.72 -2.94
N LEU A 62 4.74 -1.32 -1.73
CA LEU A 62 5.26 -2.24 -0.71
C LEU A 62 4.21 -3.27 -0.29
N LEU A 63 2.95 -2.85 -0.11
CA LEU A 63 1.85 -3.75 0.21
C LEU A 63 1.60 -4.74 -0.93
N CYS A 64 1.57 -4.26 -2.18
CA CYS A 64 1.36 -5.13 -3.33
C CYS A 64 2.52 -6.13 -3.52
N MET A 65 3.77 -5.73 -3.24
CA MET A 65 4.92 -6.64 -3.21
C MET A 65 4.79 -7.71 -2.12
N VAL A 66 4.40 -7.32 -0.91
CA VAL A 66 4.17 -8.25 0.21
C VAL A 66 3.04 -9.22 -0.10
N TYR A 67 1.95 -8.75 -0.71
CA TYR A 67 0.82 -9.59 -1.11
C TYR A 67 1.20 -10.55 -2.25
N LEU A 68 1.99 -10.10 -3.22
CA LEU A 68 2.53 -10.98 -4.26
C LEU A 68 3.50 -12.00 -3.65
N LEU A 69 4.27 -11.65 -2.62
CA LEU A 69 5.13 -12.61 -1.92
C LEU A 69 4.30 -13.63 -1.13
N LEU A 70 3.25 -13.22 -0.42
CA LEU A 70 2.37 -14.15 0.30
C LEU A 70 1.67 -15.12 -0.67
N PHE A 71 0.97 -14.58 -1.66
CA PHE A 71 0.12 -15.36 -2.56
C PHE A 71 0.88 -16.02 -3.71
N GLY A 72 1.94 -15.39 -4.18
CA GLY A 72 2.81 -15.92 -5.23
C GLY A 72 3.67 -17.07 -4.72
N VAL A 73 4.24 -16.96 -3.51
CA VAL A 73 5.01 -18.06 -2.93
C VAL A 73 4.12 -19.24 -2.54
N ASP A 74 2.87 -19.00 -2.13
CA ASP A 74 1.86 -20.05 -1.97
C ASP A 74 1.62 -20.83 -3.27
N ALA A 75 1.56 -20.13 -4.42
CA ALA A 75 1.42 -20.79 -5.73
C ALA A 75 2.69 -21.57 -6.12
N GLU A 76 3.87 -21.02 -5.82
CA GLU A 76 5.15 -21.66 -6.10
C GLU A 76 5.40 -22.90 -5.23
N PHE A 77 4.91 -22.89 -3.99
CA PHE A 77 4.91 -24.06 -3.10
C PHE A 77 4.20 -25.27 -3.72
N VAL A 78 3.05 -25.04 -4.38
CA VAL A 78 2.28 -26.09 -5.07
C VAL A 78 3.09 -26.71 -6.22
N PHE A 79 3.90 -25.91 -6.90
CA PHE A 79 4.68 -26.35 -8.06
C PHE A 79 6.01 -27.03 -7.70
N LEU A 80 6.79 -26.48 -6.77
CA LEU A 80 8.17 -26.92 -6.56
C LEU A 80 8.32 -28.15 -5.66
N ARG A 81 7.42 -28.42 -4.70
CA ARG A 81 7.49 -29.56 -3.75
C ARG A 81 8.89 -29.84 -3.14
N ILE A 82 9.73 -28.81 -2.96
CA ILE A 82 11.10 -28.93 -2.41
C ILE A 82 11.10 -28.63 -0.90
N LYS A 83 11.59 -29.59 -0.10
CA LYS A 83 11.58 -29.54 1.37
C LYS A 83 12.42 -28.40 1.97
N THR A 84 13.51 -28.02 1.32
CA THR A 84 14.42 -26.97 1.84
C THR A 84 13.79 -25.58 1.78
N LEU A 85 12.92 -25.36 0.78
CA LEU A 85 12.23 -24.09 0.59
C LEU A 85 11.12 -23.89 1.65
N PHE A 86 10.57 -24.98 2.18
CA PHE A 86 9.54 -24.97 3.21
C PHE A 86 9.98 -24.34 4.53
N ILE A 87 11.18 -24.69 5.01
CA ILE A 87 11.71 -24.18 6.29
C ILE A 87 11.95 -22.67 6.23
N VAL A 88 12.52 -22.22 5.12
CA VAL A 88 12.77 -20.80 4.86
C VAL A 88 11.42 -20.07 4.77
N TYR A 89 10.49 -20.59 3.98
CA TYR A 89 9.16 -20.01 3.82
C TYR A 89 8.43 -19.82 5.16
N HIS A 90 8.36 -20.87 5.98
CA HIS A 90 7.65 -20.81 7.25
C HIS A 90 8.27 -19.79 8.23
N THR A 91 9.59 -19.58 8.16
CA THR A 91 10.28 -18.58 8.98
C THR A 91 9.99 -17.15 8.52
N TYR A 92 9.90 -16.93 7.21
CA TYR A 92 9.64 -15.60 6.62
C TYR A 92 8.15 -15.22 6.52
N MET A 93 7.24 -16.18 6.54
CA MET A 93 5.79 -15.94 6.47
C MET A 93 5.28 -15.02 7.58
N ILE A 94 5.68 -15.28 8.82
CA ILE A 94 5.24 -14.52 10.01
C ILE A 94 5.65 -13.03 9.91
N PRO A 95 6.94 -12.67 9.71
CA PRO A 95 7.33 -11.26 9.63
C PRO A 95 6.71 -10.54 8.43
N VAL A 96 6.56 -11.21 7.28
CA VAL A 96 5.94 -10.63 6.08
C VAL A 96 4.45 -10.34 6.34
N PHE A 97 3.75 -11.24 7.03
CA PHE A 97 2.36 -11.01 7.43
C PHE A 97 2.22 -9.83 8.39
N ILE A 98 3.09 -9.73 9.39
CA ILE A 98 3.10 -8.59 10.33
C ILE A 98 3.34 -7.28 9.58
N LEU A 99 4.32 -7.25 8.67
CA LEU A 99 4.61 -6.09 7.84
C LEU A 99 3.38 -5.66 7.02
N SER A 100 2.65 -6.61 6.44
CA SER A 100 1.42 -6.32 5.69
C SER A 100 0.39 -5.56 6.53
N ARG A 101 0.27 -5.90 7.82
CA ARG A 101 -0.69 -5.24 8.74
C ARG A 101 -0.22 -3.85 9.11
N ILE A 102 1.08 -3.68 9.36
CA ILE A 102 1.66 -2.37 9.65
C ILE A 102 1.41 -1.41 8.47
N VAL A 103 1.65 -1.87 7.24
CA VAL A 103 1.42 -1.06 6.03
C VAL A 103 -0.08 -0.73 5.88
N GLN A 104 -0.98 -1.69 6.11
CA GLN A 104 -2.44 -1.45 6.10
C GLN A 104 -2.88 -0.40 7.11
N PHE A 105 -2.26 -0.32 8.28
CA PHE A 105 -2.55 0.75 9.24
C PHE A 105 -1.90 2.07 8.81
N ALA A 106 -0.71 2.05 8.21
CA ALA A 106 -0.04 3.26 7.74
C ALA A 106 -0.81 3.97 6.60
N MET A 107 -1.44 3.23 5.70
CA MET A 107 -2.21 3.77 4.57
C MET A 107 -3.26 4.84 4.96
N PRO A 108 -4.22 4.56 5.87
CA PRO A 108 -5.23 5.54 6.27
C PRO A 108 -4.62 6.74 7.01
N TYR A 109 -3.56 6.56 7.79
CA TYR A 109 -2.88 7.69 8.44
C TYR A 109 -2.27 8.65 7.42
N MET A 110 -1.64 8.13 6.37
CA MET A 110 -1.07 8.97 5.31
C MET A 110 -2.16 9.68 4.51
N LEU A 111 -3.30 9.03 4.26
CA LEU A 111 -4.46 9.67 3.64
C LEU A 111 -4.99 10.84 4.48
N ILE A 112 -5.12 10.64 5.79
CA ILE A 112 -5.57 11.69 6.72
C ILE A 112 -4.59 12.88 6.68
N LEU A 113 -3.28 12.65 6.78
CA LEU A 113 -2.27 13.72 6.72
C LEU A 113 -2.31 14.48 5.40
N ALA A 114 -2.48 13.78 4.28
CA ALA A 114 -2.63 14.42 2.97
C ALA A 114 -3.88 15.32 2.88
N THR A 115 -5.00 14.93 3.52
CA THR A 115 -6.19 15.79 3.61
C THR A 115 -5.95 17.00 4.51
N PHE A 116 -5.26 16.84 5.64
CA PHE A 116 -4.89 17.96 6.53
C PHE A 116 -4.04 19.01 5.82
N GLU A 117 -3.02 18.59 5.06
CA GLU A 117 -2.20 19.52 4.28
C GLU A 117 -3.05 20.35 3.31
N ARG A 118 -3.95 19.69 2.57
CA ARG A 118 -4.87 20.37 1.62
C ARG A 118 -5.85 21.31 2.32
N LEU A 119 -6.34 20.95 3.52
CA LEU A 119 -7.20 21.81 4.33
C LEU A 119 -6.46 23.06 4.78
N VAL A 120 -5.23 22.93 5.30
CA VAL A 120 -4.39 24.06 5.71
C VAL A 120 -4.09 24.98 4.53
N TRP A 121 -3.75 24.42 3.37
CA TRP A 121 -3.50 25.19 2.16
C TRP A 121 -4.72 26.00 1.72
N THR A 122 -5.90 25.38 1.74
CA THR A 122 -7.16 26.01 1.34
C THR A 122 -7.59 27.07 2.35
N ALA A 123 -7.47 26.79 3.65
CA ALA A 123 -7.77 27.73 4.72
C ALA A 123 -6.84 28.96 4.66
N GLY A 124 -5.53 28.75 4.47
CA GLY A 124 -4.55 29.83 4.35
C GLY A 124 -4.79 30.72 3.12
N ARG A 125 -5.23 30.14 1.99
CA ARG A 125 -5.69 30.93 0.82
C ARG A 125 -6.93 31.75 1.13
N LYS A 126 -7.89 31.18 1.87
CA LYS A 126 -9.12 31.89 2.29
C LYS A 126 -8.78 33.09 3.17
N THR A 127 -7.88 32.95 4.14
CA THR A 127 -7.41 34.06 4.99
C THR A 127 -6.67 35.13 4.18
N ARG A 128 -5.86 34.74 3.19
CA ARG A 128 -5.14 35.70 2.32
C ARG A 128 -6.09 36.45 1.38
N CYS A 129 -7.11 35.77 0.85
CA CYS A 129 -8.16 36.37 0.01
C CYS A 129 -9.02 37.36 0.82
N VAL A 130 -9.43 37.00 2.04
CA VAL A 130 -10.16 37.90 2.95
C VAL A 130 -9.31 39.12 3.31
N LYS A 131 -8.02 38.94 3.63
CA LYS A 131 -7.12 40.07 3.89
C LYS A 131 -6.99 41.01 2.68
N SER A 132 -6.90 40.47 1.45
CA SER A 132 -6.77 41.30 0.25
C SER A 132 -8.07 42.03 -0.11
N VAL A 133 -9.25 41.42 0.12
CA VAL A 133 -10.55 42.10 0.00
C VAL A 133 -10.71 43.21 1.05
N GLN A 134 -10.30 42.97 2.30
CA GLN A 134 -10.42 43.95 3.36
C GLN A 134 -9.49 45.16 3.14
N ILE A 135 -8.28 44.93 2.63
CA ILE A 135 -7.35 45.99 2.23
C ILE A 135 -7.90 46.79 1.03
N ALA A 136 -8.49 46.12 0.03
CA ALA A 136 -9.11 46.78 -1.12
C ALA A 136 -10.31 47.65 -0.71
N HIS A 137 -11.12 47.20 0.24
CA HIS A 137 -12.25 47.98 0.77
C HIS A 137 -11.77 49.20 1.58
N HIS A 138 -10.71 49.05 2.39
CA HIS A 138 -10.13 50.15 3.15
C HIS A 138 -9.48 51.24 2.27
N LEU A 139 -8.89 50.86 1.13
CA LEU A 139 -8.34 51.80 0.15
C LEU A 139 -9.43 52.55 -0.64
N LYS A 140 -10.61 51.95 -0.80
CA LYS A 140 -11.73 52.55 -1.55
C LYS A 140 -12.55 53.55 -0.72
N CYS A 141 -12.52 53.47 0.61
CA CYS A 141 -13.10 54.49 1.51
C CYS A 141 -12.16 55.67 1.82
N ARG A 142 -10.88 55.62 1.41
CA ARG A 142 -9.88 56.65 1.71
C ARG A 142 -9.60 57.60 0.54
N ARG A 143 -10.33 57.46 -0.57
CA ARG A 143 -10.22 58.27 -1.79
C ARG A 143 -11.58 58.86 -2.09
#